data_AF-H0SL14-F1
#
_entry.id   AF-H0SL14-F1
#
_cell.length_a   1.000
_cell.length_b   1.000
_cell.length_c   1.000
_cell.angle_alpha   90.00
_cell.angle_beta   90.00
_cell.angle_gamma   90.00
#
_symmetry.space_group_name_H-M   'P 1'
#
loop_
_entity.id
_entity.type
_entity.pdbx_description
1 polymer ?
#
loop_
_entity_poly.entity_id
_entity_poly.type
_entity_poly.pdbx_seq_one_letter_code
_entity_poly.pdbx_strand_id
1 'polypeptide(L)'
;MEMAKPHLPERVVTLLMSSDYARLVGRTVTKQRDYVVDIAALHTRDELLRDLGLDRILVRQVEKWLGFHDRRLRQPTESIDIAMCGLEFRKRPVRRPRPGARRRRLDPKAAPNEQG
;
A
#
# COMPACT_ATOMS: atom_id res chain seq x y z
N MET A 1 5.95 28.45 9.62
CA MET A 1 6.47 28.39 8.24
C MET A 1 5.74 27.28 7.53
N GLU A 2 4.77 27.61 6.67
CA GLU A 2 4.19 26.64 5.75
C GLU A 2 5.27 26.29 4.73
N MET A 3 6.08 25.27 5.03
CA MET A 3 6.93 24.67 4.01
C MET A 3 6.01 24.12 2.94
N ALA A 4 5.94 24.82 1.81
CA ALA A 4 5.22 24.38 0.62
C ALA A 4 5.52 22.89 0.43
N LYS A 5 4.48 22.04 0.48
CA LYS A 5 4.63 20.60 0.29
C LYS A 5 5.48 20.43 -0.95
N PRO A 6 6.65 19.76 -0.89
CA PRO A 6 7.41 19.50 -2.08
C PRO A 6 6.44 18.84 -3.07
N HIS A 7 6.27 19.44 -4.24
CA HIS A 7 5.41 18.89 -5.27
C HIS A 7 6.31 18.04 -6.17
N LEU A 8 5.93 16.78 -6.35
CA LEU A 8 6.55 15.93 -7.34
C LEU A 8 6.09 16.37 -8.74
N PRO A 9 6.97 16.36 -9.74
CA PRO A 9 6.56 16.56 -11.13
C PRO A 9 5.53 15.51 -11.52
N GLU A 10 4.49 15.90 -12.26
CA GLU A 10 3.44 14.98 -12.71
C GLU A 10 3.99 13.79 -13.51
N ARG A 11 5.09 14.00 -14.25
CA ARG A 11 5.81 12.92 -14.95
C ARG A 11 6.31 11.84 -13.99
N VAL A 12 6.87 12.23 -12.85
CA VAL A 12 7.37 11.28 -11.84
C VAL A 12 6.20 10.55 -11.18
N VAL A 13 5.12 11.27 -10.87
CA VAL A 13 3.89 10.66 -10.32
C VAL A 13 3.32 9.63 -11.31
N THR A 14 3.26 9.97 -12.60
CA THR A 14 2.75 9.08 -13.64
C THR A 14 3.60 7.82 -13.76
N LEU A 15 4.93 7.95 -13.64
CA LEU A 15 5.85 6.82 -13.63
C LEU A 15 5.58 5.91 -12.44
N LEU A 16 5.55 6.48 -11.22
CA LEU A 16 5.26 5.73 -10.00
C LEU A 16 3.92 4.98 -10.07
N MET A 17 2.90 5.61 -10.65
CA MET A 17 1.58 5.02 -10.85
C MET A 17 1.55 3.93 -11.94
N SER A 18 2.51 3.94 -12.86
CA SER A 18 2.64 2.94 -13.93
C SER A 18 3.48 1.73 -13.50
N SER A 19 4.25 1.84 -12.41
CA SER A 19 5.04 0.75 -11.84
C SER A 19 4.18 -0.40 -11.29
N ASP A 20 4.72 -1.62 -11.27
CA ASP A 20 4.04 -2.79 -10.69
C ASP A 20 3.64 -2.60 -9.23
N TYR A 21 4.37 -1.76 -8.48
CA TYR A 21 4.06 -1.40 -7.10
C TYR A 21 2.70 -0.71 -6.96
N ALA A 22 2.26 0.08 -7.93
CA ALA A 22 0.94 0.71 -7.91
C ALA A 22 -0.19 -0.34 -7.96
N ARG A 23 0.03 -1.45 -8.66
CA ARG A 23 -0.93 -2.56 -8.73
C ARG A 23 -1.06 -3.29 -7.39
N LEU A 24 -0.02 -3.27 -6.54
CA LEU A 24 -0.06 -3.85 -5.19
C LEU A 24 -0.93 -3.05 -4.22
N VAL A 25 -1.01 -1.73 -4.41
CA VAL A 25 -1.78 -0.83 -3.55
C VAL A 25 -3.28 -0.91 -3.86
N GLY A 26 -3.65 -0.98 -5.14
CA GLY A 26 -5.06 -1.06 -5.52
C GLY A 26 -5.30 -1.11 -7.01
N ARG A 27 -6.54 -1.47 -7.38
CA ARG A 27 -6.99 -1.56 -8.78
C ARG A 27 -7.44 -0.22 -9.38
N THR A 28 -7.62 0.82 -8.56
CA THR A 28 -8.15 2.12 -9.01
C THR A 28 -7.09 3.22 -8.90
N VAL A 29 -6.99 4.04 -9.94
CA VAL A 29 -6.09 5.21 -10.05
C VAL A 29 -6.26 6.16 -8.86
N THR A 30 -7.49 6.38 -8.40
CA THR A 30 -7.77 7.23 -7.24
C THR A 30 -7.08 6.71 -5.98
N LYS A 31 -7.22 5.41 -5.67
CA LYS A 31 -6.56 4.80 -4.52
C LYS A 31 -5.04 4.82 -4.67
N GLN A 32 -4.53 4.57 -5.87
CA GLN A 32 -3.10 4.63 -6.12
C GLN A 32 -2.54 6.03 -5.87
N ARG A 33 -3.29 7.09 -6.22
CA ARG A 33 -2.92 8.48 -5.89
C ARG A 33 -2.91 8.74 -4.38
N ASP A 34 -3.90 8.26 -3.63
CA ASP A 34 -3.94 8.40 -2.17
C ASP A 34 -2.69 7.80 -1.48
N TYR A 35 -2.12 6.75 -2.07
CA TYR A 35 -0.95 6.04 -1.54
C TYR A 35 0.30 6.22 -2.41
N VAL A 36 0.39 7.29 -3.19
CA VAL A 36 1.56 7.57 -4.05
C VAL A 36 2.85 7.65 -3.25
N VAL A 37 2.78 8.10 -1.99
CA VAL A 37 3.90 8.12 -1.04
C VAL A 37 4.39 6.70 -0.75
N ASP A 38 3.47 5.77 -0.45
CA ASP A 38 3.82 4.38 -0.16
C ASP A 38 4.36 3.67 -1.43
N ILE A 39 3.79 3.98 -2.61
CA ILE A 39 4.29 3.45 -3.89
C ILE A 39 5.73 3.93 -4.14
N ALA A 40 6.02 5.21 -3.91
CA ALA A 40 7.36 5.76 -4.04
C ALA A 40 8.34 5.12 -3.05
N ALA A 41 7.92 4.88 -1.81
CA ALA A 41 8.75 4.24 -0.78
C ALA A 41 9.16 2.80 -1.15
N LEU A 42 8.36 2.10 -1.97
CA LEU A 42 8.67 0.75 -2.42
C LEU A 42 9.80 0.69 -3.46
N HIS A 43 10.06 1.78 -4.16
CA HIS A 43 11.12 1.82 -5.16
C HIS A 43 12.49 1.97 -4.49
N THR A 44 13.48 1.33 -5.10
CA THR A 44 14.88 1.60 -4.81
C THR A 44 15.38 2.80 -5.61
N ARG A 45 16.49 3.37 -5.14
CA ARG A 45 17.17 4.46 -5.85
C ARG A 45 17.61 4.05 -7.26
N ASP A 46 18.04 2.81 -7.44
CA ASP A 46 18.49 2.28 -8.73
C ASP A 46 17.32 2.13 -9.72
N GLU A 47 16.19 1.57 -9.27
CA GLU A 47 14.97 1.48 -10.09
C GLU A 47 14.53 2.86 -10.57
N LEU A 48 14.43 3.85 -9.65
CA LEU A 48 14.07 5.21 -10.04
C LEU A 48 15.07 5.85 -11.00
N LEU A 49 16.37 5.60 -10.81
CA LEU A 49 17.39 6.07 -11.75
C LEU A 49 17.17 5.48 -13.13
N ARG A 50 16.90 4.18 -13.23
CA ARG A 50 16.69 3.51 -14.53
C ARG A 50 15.42 4.01 -15.23
N ASP A 51 14.35 4.14 -14.48
CA ASP A 51 13.05 4.60 -14.96
C ASP A 51 13.04 6.09 -15.38
N LEU A 52 13.81 6.93 -14.67
CA LEU A 52 13.91 8.37 -14.96
C LEU A 52 15.03 8.72 -15.95
N GLY A 53 15.60 7.74 -16.64
CA GLY A 53 16.66 7.98 -17.64
C GLY A 53 17.97 8.47 -17.03
N LEU A 54 18.32 7.95 -15.86
CA LEU A 54 19.51 8.27 -15.05
C LEU A 54 19.55 9.70 -14.51
N ASP A 55 18.39 10.36 -14.43
CA ASP A 55 18.28 11.72 -13.90
C ASP A 55 18.38 11.74 -12.37
N ARG A 56 19.60 11.99 -11.87
CA ARG A 56 19.91 12.05 -10.43
C ARG A 56 19.20 13.21 -9.72
N ILE A 57 18.83 14.28 -10.44
CA ILE A 57 18.16 15.43 -9.83
C ILE A 57 16.73 15.06 -9.48
N LEU A 58 16.01 14.43 -10.42
CA LEU A 58 14.66 13.94 -10.17
C LEU A 58 14.63 12.92 -9.03
N VAL A 59 15.56 11.97 -9.01
CA VAL A 59 15.66 10.97 -7.92
C VAL A 59 15.87 11.65 -6.57
N ARG A 60 16.77 12.63 -6.50
CA ARG A 60 17.02 13.38 -5.25
C ARG A 60 15.80 14.21 -4.83
N GLN A 61 15.00 14.67 -5.77
CA GLN A 61 13.73 15.34 -5.50
C GLN A 61 12.70 14.35 -4.93
N VAL A 62 12.63 13.13 -5.44
CA VAL A 62 11.80 12.05 -4.86
C VAL A 62 12.26 11.72 -3.44
N GLU A 63 13.56 11.61 -3.19
CA GLU A 63 14.11 11.35 -1.85
C GLU A 63 13.73 12.45 -0.85
N LYS A 64 13.89 13.72 -1.24
CA LYS A 64 13.46 14.87 -0.40
C LYS A 64 11.96 14.87 -0.17
N TRP A 65 11.19 14.56 -1.20
CA TRP A 65 9.74 14.50 -1.11
C TRP A 65 9.31 13.41 -0.13
N LEU A 66 9.87 12.21 -0.23
CA LEU A 66 9.63 11.12 0.73
C LEU A 66 10.01 11.51 2.15
N GLY A 67 11.16 12.16 2.34
CA GLY A 67 11.58 12.65 3.65
C GLY A 67 10.61 13.66 4.27
N PHE A 68 9.91 14.46 3.47
CA PHE A 68 8.85 15.34 3.96
C PHE A 68 7.61 14.59 4.45
N HIS A 69 7.37 13.38 3.94
CA HIS A 69 6.30 12.49 4.38
C HIS A 69 6.76 11.47 5.43
N ASP A 70 7.93 11.66 6.04
CA ASP A 70 8.56 10.73 7.00
C ASP A 70 8.77 9.31 6.42
N ARG A 71 8.98 9.24 5.11
CA ARG A 71 9.24 7.98 4.39
C ARG A 71 10.62 8.03 3.73
N ARG A 72 11.11 6.85 3.37
CA ARG A 72 12.38 6.67 2.67
C ARG A 72 12.21 5.64 1.56
N LEU A 73 13.04 5.74 0.53
CA LEU A 73 13.17 4.70 -0.51
C LEU A 73 13.61 3.38 0.12
N ARG A 74 13.12 2.28 -0.46
CA ARG A 74 13.56 0.93 -0.12
C ARG A 74 15.06 0.80 -0.37
N GLN A 75 15.75 0.14 0.56
CA GLN A 75 17.15 -0.19 0.33
C GLN A 75 17.27 -1.31 -0.70
N PRO A 76 18.32 -1.35 -1.53
CA PRO A 76 18.53 -2.43 -2.49
C PRO A 76 18.57 -3.83 -1.83
N THR A 77 19.03 -3.89 -0.58
CA THR A 77 19.14 -5.12 0.23
C THR A 77 17.87 -5.46 1.01
N GLU A 78 16.87 -4.57 1.01
CA GLU A 78 15.64 -4.76 1.76
C GLU A 78 14.59 -5.46 0.90
N SER A 79 14.02 -6.54 1.44
CA SER A 79 12.96 -7.29 0.77
C SER A 79 11.69 -6.44 0.65
N ILE A 80 10.99 -6.60 -0.47
CA ILE A 80 9.75 -5.87 -0.77
C ILE A 80 8.69 -6.13 0.30
N ASP A 81 8.60 -7.36 0.83
CA ASP A 81 7.69 -7.72 1.92
C ASP A 81 7.95 -6.94 3.22
N ILE A 82 9.23 -6.72 3.54
CA ILE A 82 9.63 -5.94 4.72
C ILE A 82 9.26 -4.47 4.52
N ALA A 83 9.56 -3.93 3.33
CA ALA A 83 9.20 -2.56 2.97
C ALA A 83 7.67 -2.35 2.97
N MET A 84 6.89 -3.35 2.53
CA MET A 84 5.42 -3.32 2.53
C MET A 84 4.80 -3.42 3.93
N CYS A 85 5.46 -4.09 4.88
CA CYS A 85 4.90 -4.38 6.21
C CYS A 85 4.49 -3.12 6.99
N GLY A 86 5.16 -1.99 6.74
CA GLY A 86 4.91 -0.70 7.41
C GLY A 86 4.04 0.30 6.64
N LEU A 87 3.50 -0.05 5.47
CA LEU A 87 2.81 0.89 4.57
C LEU A 87 1.31 1.00 4.89
N GLU A 88 0.77 2.21 4.76
CA GLU A 88 -0.59 2.52 5.22
C GLU A 88 -1.65 1.75 4.42
N PHE A 89 -1.41 1.52 3.13
CA PHE A 89 -2.34 0.72 2.31
C PHE A 89 -2.47 -0.74 2.78
N ARG A 90 -1.45 -1.31 3.43
CA ARG A 90 -1.49 -2.65 4.04
C ARG A 90 -2.16 -2.64 5.41
N LYS A 91 -2.03 -1.54 6.16
CA LYS A 91 -2.70 -1.37 7.46
C LYS A 91 -4.20 -1.18 7.32
N ARG A 92 -4.68 -0.76 6.13
CA ARG A 92 -6.13 -0.67 5.89
C ARG A 92 -6.71 -2.08 6.01
N PRO A 93 -7.54 -2.35 7.03
CA PRO A 93 -8.09 -3.68 7.19
C PRO A 93 -8.88 -4.01 5.93
N VAL A 94 -8.50 -5.11 5.27
CA VAL A 94 -9.44 -5.88 4.45
C VAL A 94 -10.69 -5.94 5.29
N ARG A 95 -11.77 -5.27 4.85
CA ARG A 95 -13.05 -5.27 5.57
C ARG A 95 -13.30 -6.72 5.92
N ARG A 96 -13.11 -7.07 7.21
CA ARG A 96 -13.35 -8.43 7.68
C ARG A 96 -14.75 -8.76 7.18
N PRO A 97 -14.96 -9.89 6.47
CA PRO A 97 -16.32 -10.34 6.26
C PRO A 97 -16.95 -10.37 7.66
N ARG A 98 -18.03 -9.61 7.84
CA ARG A 98 -18.71 -9.48 9.13
C ARG A 98 -18.83 -10.90 9.71
N PRO A 99 -18.31 -11.21 10.91
CA PRO A 99 -18.69 -12.43 11.60
C PRO A 99 -20.15 -12.27 12.02
N GLY A 100 -21.04 -12.49 11.07
CA GLY A 100 -22.47 -12.24 11.16
C GLY A 100 -23.30 -13.26 10.40
N ALA A 101 -22.70 -14.36 9.93
CA ALA A 101 -23.44 -15.54 9.53
C ALA A 101 -23.84 -16.29 10.80
N ARG A 102 -24.88 -15.77 11.45
CA ARG A 102 -25.64 -16.41 12.53
C ARG A 102 -26.23 -17.71 11.96
N ARG A 103 -25.43 -18.79 11.87
CA ARG A 103 -25.96 -20.12 11.60
C ARG A 103 -26.68 -20.56 12.86
N ARG A 104 -28.00 -20.59 12.71
CA ARG A 104 -29.04 -21.02 13.64
C ARG A 104 -28.55 -22.18 14.50
N ARG A 105 -28.69 -22.05 15.83
CA ARG A 105 -28.72 -23.20 16.72
C ARG A 105 -29.79 -24.15 16.18
N LEU A 106 -29.40 -25.36 15.81
CA LEU A 106 -30.34 -26.47 15.71
C LEU A 106 -30.76 -26.78 17.13
N ASP A 107 -31.98 -26.36 17.46
CA ASP A 107 -32.74 -26.89 18.57
C ASP A 107 -33.57 -28.05 18.01
N PRO A 108 -33.36 -29.29 18.49
CA PRO A 108 -34.39 -30.31 18.42
C PRO A 108 -34.93 -30.54 19.83
N LYS A 109 -35.85 -29.68 20.26
CA LYS A 109 -36.81 -30.02 21.30
C LYS A 109 -37.79 -31.06 20.75
N ALA A 110 -37.67 -32.30 21.22
CA ALA A 110 -38.75 -33.14 21.79
C ALA A 110 -38.50 -34.64 21.56
N ALA A 111 -38.47 -35.38 22.68
CA ALA A 111 -38.58 -36.84 22.76
C ALA A 111 -40.01 -37.33 22.35
N PRO A 112 -40.23 -38.64 22.18
CA PRO A 112 -40.59 -39.51 23.33
C PRO A 112 -39.80 -40.85 23.33
N ASN A 113 -39.32 -41.30 24.49
CA ASN A 113 -39.89 -42.36 25.34
C ASN A 113 -40.11 -43.70 24.61
N GLU A 114 -39.43 -44.77 25.05
CA GLU A 114 -40.06 -45.91 25.77
C GLU A 114 -39.03 -47.04 26.01
N GLN A 115 -39.02 -47.49 27.27
CA GLN A 115 -38.36 -48.71 27.75
C GLN A 115 -39.13 -49.94 27.27
N GLY A 116 -38.38 -51.01 26.99
CA GLY A 116 -38.89 -52.38 26.81
C GLY A 116 -37.72 -53.35 26.76
#